data_AF-A0A7D9H6Q5-F1
#
_entry.id   AF-A0A7D9H6Q5-F1
#
_cell.length_a   1.000
_cell.length_b   1.000
_cell.length_c   1.000
_cell.angle_alpha   90.00
_cell.angle_beta   90.00
_cell.angle_gamma   90.00
#
_symmetry.space_group_name_H-M   'P 1'
#
loop_
_entity.id
_entity.type
_entity.pdbx_description
1 polymer ?
#
loop_
_entity_poly.entity_id
_entity_poly.type
_entity_poly.pdbx_seq_one_letter_code
_entity_poly.pdbx_strand_id
1 'polypeptide(L)'
;MDEHSTPNSQSTPHDSFLDLSEVSDQAIESTISEQEELKSTFVEENERQLEREIKRYEQSIAKLKKIEAKREDESPKDGLNELIDKWRKAAKAASNYVLNDAKLKIYRMGGIEEYRKKQRDSRLRKLRFEYDTSALGELDDFMRSPKYKSLGKAEKEEVEERKRAIERMGEKIEHGEMPGEGSGNGLSKEFSMEELYGQLNLDYDLVYRK
;
A
#
# COMPACT_ATOMS: atom_id res chain seq x y z
N MET A 1 -48.24 7.27 -63.76
CA MET A 1 -48.13 8.20 -62.62
C MET A 1 -46.89 7.90 -61.81
N ASP A 2 -45.78 8.59 -62.00
CA ASP A 2 -45.24 9.30 -63.19
C ASP A 2 -43.76 9.58 -62.85
N GLU A 3 -42.84 9.21 -63.74
CA GLU A 3 -42.06 10.16 -64.56
C GLU A 3 -41.06 11.02 -63.75
N HIS A 4 -39.75 10.81 -63.96
CA HIS A 4 -38.89 11.78 -64.69
C HIS A 4 -38.17 12.77 -63.74
N SER A 5 -37.00 13.38 -64.04
CA SER A 5 -35.98 13.16 -65.09
C SER A 5 -34.66 13.93 -64.78
N THR A 6 -33.50 13.25 -64.91
CA THR A 6 -32.22 13.65 -65.61
C THR A 6 -31.53 15.05 -65.38
N PRO A 7 -30.46 15.52 -66.13
CA PRO A 7 -28.99 15.26 -65.92
C PRO A 7 -27.99 16.51 -66.10
N ASN A 8 -26.63 16.33 -66.23
CA ASN A 8 -25.64 17.00 -67.19
C ASN A 8 -24.19 17.56 -66.76
N SER A 9 -23.12 17.31 -67.58
CA SER A 9 -21.86 18.07 -68.06
C SER A 9 -20.51 18.52 -67.33
N GLN A 10 -19.35 18.31 -68.05
CA GLN A 10 -18.07 19.12 -68.31
C GLN A 10 -16.69 19.15 -67.52
N SER A 11 -15.58 19.23 -68.30
CA SER A 11 -14.16 19.76 -68.09
C SER A 11 -12.99 18.91 -67.48
N THR A 12 -11.73 19.39 -67.57
CA THR A 12 -10.42 18.63 -67.47
C THR A 12 -9.45 19.19 -66.39
N PRO A 13 -8.16 18.75 -66.15
CA PRO A 13 -7.26 17.75 -66.80
C PRO A 13 -6.43 16.86 -65.78
N HIS A 14 -5.08 16.72 -65.93
CA HIS A 14 -4.03 16.23 -64.98
C HIS A 14 -3.60 14.73 -64.91
N ASP A 15 -2.32 14.56 -64.48
CA ASP A 15 -1.64 13.48 -63.73
C ASP A 15 -1.59 11.99 -64.15
N SER A 16 -0.52 11.36 -63.65
CA SER A 16 -0.19 9.92 -63.58
C SER A 16 -1.34 8.95 -63.82
N PHE A 17 -1.48 8.49 -65.06
CA PHE A 17 -2.40 7.41 -65.41
C PHE A 17 -1.79 6.05 -65.01
N LEU A 18 -1.86 5.74 -63.71
CA LEU A 18 -1.59 4.41 -63.16
C LEU A 18 -2.42 3.36 -63.89
N ASP A 19 -1.91 2.12 -64.00
CA ASP A 19 -2.68 1.01 -64.54
C ASP A 19 -3.86 0.71 -63.60
N LEU A 20 -5.04 1.18 -63.99
CA LEU A 20 -6.26 1.05 -63.19
C LEU A 20 -6.72 -0.40 -63.04
N SER A 21 -6.24 -1.33 -63.88
CA SER A 21 -6.51 -2.76 -63.69
C SER A 21 -5.61 -3.35 -62.60
N GLU A 22 -4.31 -3.08 -62.66
CA GLU A 22 -3.35 -3.53 -61.64
C GLU A 22 -3.66 -2.91 -60.26
N VAL A 23 -4.02 -1.62 -60.21
CA VAL A 23 -4.47 -0.95 -58.96
C VAL A 23 -5.81 -1.50 -58.46
N SER A 24 -6.73 -1.90 -59.35
CA SER A 24 -8.01 -2.50 -58.96
C SER A 24 -7.83 -3.90 -58.38
N ASP A 25 -7.05 -4.75 -59.04
CA ASP A 25 -6.80 -6.12 -58.58
C ASP A 25 -6.00 -6.12 -57.27
N GLN A 26 -5.00 -5.24 -57.15
CA GLN A 26 -4.23 -5.04 -55.93
C GLN A 26 -5.07 -4.48 -54.77
N ALA A 27 -6.08 -3.65 -55.05
CA ALA A 27 -7.06 -3.20 -54.05
C ALA A 27 -8.04 -4.32 -53.64
N ILE A 28 -8.39 -5.23 -54.55
CA ILE A 28 -9.23 -6.40 -54.25
C ILE A 28 -8.45 -7.40 -53.39
N GLU A 29 -7.20 -7.71 -53.74
CA GLU A 29 -6.33 -8.59 -52.95
C GLU A 29 -6.07 -8.02 -51.54
N SER A 30 -5.78 -6.72 -51.40
CA SER A 30 -5.62 -6.10 -50.08
C SER A 30 -6.91 -6.15 -49.27
N THR A 31 -8.07 -5.92 -49.88
CA THR A 31 -9.38 -6.01 -49.19
C THR A 31 -9.69 -7.44 -48.74
N ILE A 32 -9.31 -8.46 -49.52
CA ILE A 32 -9.46 -9.87 -49.15
C ILE A 32 -8.52 -10.22 -47.98
N SER A 33 -7.25 -9.81 -48.05
CA SER A 33 -6.26 -10.00 -46.98
C SER A 33 -6.71 -9.35 -45.66
N GLU A 34 -7.19 -8.10 -45.71
CA GLU A 34 -7.76 -7.41 -44.54
C GLU A 34 -8.97 -8.16 -43.96
N GLN A 35 -9.85 -8.71 -44.80
CA GLN A 35 -10.99 -9.51 -44.33
C GLN A 35 -10.58 -10.86 -43.73
N GLU A 36 -9.48 -11.46 -44.15
CA GLU A 36 -8.93 -12.69 -43.55
C GLU A 36 -8.24 -12.41 -42.21
N GLU A 37 -7.46 -11.32 -42.11
CA GLU A 37 -6.88 -10.86 -40.85
C GLU A 37 -7.94 -10.46 -39.82
N LEU A 38 -9.01 -9.77 -40.24
CA LEU A 38 -10.16 -9.43 -39.38
C LEU A 38 -10.90 -10.69 -38.88
N LYS A 39 -10.99 -11.75 -39.69
CA LYS A 39 -11.55 -13.04 -39.25
C LYS A 39 -10.62 -13.76 -38.28
N SER A 40 -9.31 -13.80 -38.55
CA SER A 40 -8.32 -14.42 -37.64
C SER A 40 -8.34 -13.75 -36.27
N THR A 41 -8.23 -12.42 -36.24
CA THR A 41 -8.22 -11.64 -35.00
C THR A 41 -9.54 -11.75 -34.21
N PHE A 42 -10.69 -11.85 -34.89
CA PHE A 42 -11.97 -12.12 -34.24
C PHE A 42 -12.05 -13.54 -33.63
N VAL A 43 -11.49 -14.55 -34.30
CA VAL A 43 -11.41 -15.92 -33.75
C VAL A 43 -10.46 -15.95 -32.55
N GLU A 44 -9.26 -15.38 -32.67
CA GLU A 44 -8.27 -15.30 -31.59
C GLU A 44 -8.81 -14.58 -30.34
N GLU A 45 -9.54 -13.48 -30.49
CA GLU A 45 -10.09 -12.76 -29.34
C GLU A 45 -11.26 -13.53 -28.69
N ASN A 46 -12.06 -14.27 -29.47
CA ASN A 46 -13.05 -15.21 -28.91
C ASN A 46 -12.39 -16.37 -28.16
N GLU A 47 -11.35 -16.98 -28.73
CA GLU A 47 -10.58 -18.04 -28.06
C GLU A 47 -9.99 -17.53 -26.73
N ARG A 48 -9.35 -16.35 -26.74
CA ARG A 48 -8.83 -15.71 -25.51
C ARG A 48 -9.93 -15.37 -24.51
N GLN A 49 -11.16 -15.07 -24.94
CA GLN A 49 -12.30 -14.85 -24.03
C GLN A 49 -12.77 -16.17 -23.42
N LEU A 50 -12.92 -17.22 -24.23
CA LEU A 50 -13.27 -18.56 -23.77
C LEU A 50 -12.22 -19.14 -22.80
N GLU A 51 -10.92 -18.97 -23.07
CA GLU A 51 -9.84 -19.34 -22.14
C GLU A 51 -9.94 -18.59 -20.80
N ARG A 52 -10.22 -17.27 -20.85
CA ARG A 52 -10.45 -16.45 -19.64
C ARG A 52 -11.66 -16.96 -18.84
N GLU A 53 -12.72 -17.39 -19.51
CA GLU A 53 -13.90 -17.97 -18.86
C GLU A 53 -13.64 -19.36 -18.29
N ILE A 54 -13.03 -20.27 -19.04
CA ILE A 54 -12.62 -21.60 -18.57
C ILE A 54 -11.80 -21.46 -17.28
N LYS A 55 -10.77 -20.60 -17.27
CA LYS A 55 -9.93 -20.34 -16.10
C LYS A 55 -10.72 -19.78 -14.89
N ARG A 56 -11.76 -18.96 -15.13
CA ARG A 56 -12.67 -18.48 -14.07
C ARG A 56 -13.54 -19.60 -13.52
N TYR A 57 -14.08 -20.46 -14.39
CA TYR A 57 -14.90 -21.60 -14.00
C TYR A 57 -14.07 -22.65 -13.25
N GLU A 58 -12.85 -22.99 -13.70
CA GLU A 58 -11.92 -23.87 -13.00
C GLU A 58 -11.59 -23.36 -11.58
N GLN A 59 -11.28 -22.07 -11.44
CA GLN A 59 -11.05 -21.45 -10.13
C GLN A 59 -12.30 -21.51 -9.23
N SER A 60 -13.49 -21.38 -9.82
CA SER A 60 -14.76 -21.44 -9.10
C SER A 60 -15.08 -22.88 -8.65
N ILE A 61 -14.88 -23.87 -9.52
CA ILE A 61 -15.00 -25.30 -9.21
C ILE A 61 -13.98 -25.70 -8.14
N ALA A 62 -12.73 -25.24 -8.23
CA ALA A 62 -11.70 -25.51 -7.23
C ALA A 62 -12.02 -24.89 -5.86
N LYS A 63 -12.67 -23.72 -5.82
CA LYS A 63 -13.20 -23.13 -4.58
C LYS A 63 -14.36 -23.95 -4.03
N LEU A 64 -15.32 -24.34 -4.87
CA LEU A 64 -16.50 -25.13 -4.46
C LEU A 64 -16.09 -26.50 -3.89
N LYS A 65 -15.21 -27.25 -4.58
CA LYS A 65 -14.66 -28.52 -4.06
C LYS A 65 -13.95 -28.38 -2.71
N LYS A 66 -13.24 -27.27 -2.49
CA LYS A 66 -12.62 -26.94 -1.18
C LYS A 66 -13.64 -26.60 -0.10
N ILE A 67 -14.82 -26.09 -0.46
CA ILE A 67 -15.92 -25.80 0.47
C ILE A 67 -16.68 -27.08 0.80
N GLU A 68 -16.95 -27.91 -0.20
CA GLU A 68 -17.59 -29.22 -0.10
C GLU A 68 -16.80 -30.18 0.81
N ALA A 69 -15.50 -30.35 0.56
CA ALA A 69 -14.62 -31.13 1.45
C ALA A 69 -14.62 -30.58 2.89
N LYS A 70 -14.61 -29.25 3.08
CA LYS A 70 -14.74 -28.59 4.40
C LYS A 70 -16.16 -28.58 4.98
N ARG A 71 -17.13 -29.20 4.31
CA ARG A 71 -18.51 -29.35 4.77
C ARG A 71 -18.81 -30.80 5.15
N GLU A 72 -18.23 -31.77 4.45
CA GLU A 72 -18.23 -33.17 4.90
C GLU A 72 -17.37 -33.32 6.18
N ASP A 73 -16.24 -32.61 6.26
CA ASP A 73 -15.53 -32.38 7.52
C ASP A 73 -16.24 -31.30 8.36
N GLU A 74 -17.32 -31.69 9.05
CA GLU A 74 -17.95 -30.85 10.10
C GLU A 74 -17.22 -30.96 11.45
N SER A 75 -16.59 -32.10 11.76
CA SER A 75 -15.87 -32.32 13.03
C SER A 75 -14.72 -31.34 13.35
N PRO A 76 -13.94 -30.80 12.38
CA PRO A 76 -12.82 -29.91 12.72
C PRO A 76 -13.25 -28.53 13.20
N LYS A 77 -14.49 -28.09 12.92
CA LYS A 77 -14.97 -26.73 13.26
C LYS A 77 -15.11 -26.56 14.77
N ASP A 78 -15.75 -27.53 15.43
CA ASP A 78 -15.94 -27.48 16.88
C ASP A 78 -14.61 -27.67 17.61
N GLY A 79 -13.78 -28.63 17.19
CA GLY A 79 -12.44 -28.84 17.75
C GLY A 79 -11.51 -27.62 17.60
N LEU A 80 -11.56 -26.93 16.45
CA LEU A 80 -10.79 -25.71 16.21
C LEU A 80 -11.32 -24.52 17.02
N ASN A 81 -12.65 -24.34 17.10
CA ASN A 81 -13.27 -23.28 17.92
C ASN A 81 -12.97 -23.49 19.41
N GLU A 82 -13.06 -24.73 19.91
CA GLU A 82 -12.62 -25.07 21.27
C GLU A 82 -11.15 -24.77 21.50
N LEU A 83 -10.28 -25.05 20.52
CA LEU A 83 -8.85 -24.79 20.62
C LEU A 83 -8.55 -23.29 20.65
N ILE A 84 -9.21 -22.50 19.79
CA ILE A 84 -9.19 -21.03 19.81
C ILE A 84 -9.62 -20.52 21.18
N ASP A 85 -10.71 -21.04 21.76
CA ASP A 85 -11.18 -20.65 23.08
C ASP A 85 -10.22 -21.04 24.21
N LYS A 86 -9.58 -22.22 24.13
CA LYS A 86 -8.54 -22.66 25.08
C LYS A 86 -7.34 -21.71 25.03
N TRP A 87 -6.85 -21.35 23.83
CA TRP A 87 -5.76 -20.39 23.67
C TRP A 87 -6.14 -18.97 24.08
N ARG A 88 -7.35 -18.49 23.74
CA ARG A 88 -7.88 -17.19 24.20
C ARG A 88 -7.96 -17.13 25.73
N LYS A 89 -8.39 -18.21 26.41
CA LYS A 89 -8.41 -18.29 27.88
C LYS A 89 -7.00 -18.27 28.47
N ALA A 90 -6.06 -19.05 27.92
CA ALA A 90 -4.68 -19.06 28.35
C ALA A 90 -4.00 -17.69 28.18
N ALA A 91 -4.18 -17.04 27.01
CA ALA A 91 -3.69 -15.70 26.73
C ALA A 91 -4.27 -14.67 27.71
N LYS A 92 -5.58 -14.68 27.97
CA LYS A 92 -6.22 -13.81 28.97
C LYS A 92 -5.62 -13.97 30.37
N ALA A 93 -5.39 -15.21 30.82
CA ALA A 93 -4.77 -15.49 32.11
C ALA A 93 -3.33 -14.96 32.19
N ALA A 94 -2.52 -15.22 31.15
CA ALA A 94 -1.15 -14.73 31.07
C ALA A 94 -1.09 -13.19 31.02
N SER A 95 -1.92 -12.55 30.19
CA SER A 95 -1.97 -11.09 30.10
C SER A 95 -2.45 -10.43 31.39
N ASN A 96 -3.41 -11.02 32.12
CA ASN A 96 -3.82 -10.54 33.44
C ASN A 96 -2.66 -10.60 34.46
N TYR A 97 -1.88 -11.68 34.44
CA TYR A 97 -0.69 -11.80 35.29
C TYR A 97 0.36 -10.72 34.97
N VAL A 98 0.69 -10.55 33.68
CA VAL A 98 1.65 -9.52 33.22
C VAL A 98 1.14 -8.11 33.51
N LEU A 99 -0.16 -7.84 33.34
CA LEU A 99 -0.77 -6.55 33.66
C LEU A 99 -0.65 -6.21 35.14
N ASN A 100 -0.85 -7.19 36.03
CA ASN A 100 -0.74 -6.99 37.48
C ASN A 100 0.71 -6.70 37.90
N ASP A 101 1.69 -7.44 37.37
CA ASP A 101 3.12 -7.16 37.58
C ASP A 101 3.53 -5.79 37.01
N ALA A 102 3.04 -5.43 35.82
CA ALA A 102 3.24 -4.10 35.24
C ALA A 102 2.63 -2.99 36.10
N LYS A 103 1.38 -3.12 36.56
CA LYS A 103 0.74 -2.18 37.49
C LYS A 103 1.53 -2.05 38.80
N LEU A 104 2.05 -3.14 39.36
CA LEU A 104 2.88 -3.11 40.56
C LEU A 104 4.22 -2.39 40.34
N LYS A 105 4.87 -2.60 39.19
CA LYS A 105 6.09 -1.88 38.79
C LYS A 105 5.83 -0.39 38.58
N ILE A 106 4.72 -0.03 37.94
CA ILE A 106 4.28 1.36 37.72
C ILE A 106 4.00 2.05 39.07
N TYR A 107 3.31 1.38 39.99
CA TYR A 107 3.07 1.89 41.34
C TYR A 107 4.38 2.16 42.09
N ARG A 108 5.34 1.22 42.04
CA ARG A 108 6.70 1.39 42.61
C ARG A 108 7.51 2.52 41.97
N MET A 109 7.18 2.94 40.75
CA MET A 109 7.80 4.08 40.06
C MET A 109 7.13 5.44 40.37
N GLY A 110 6.14 5.48 41.26
CA GLY A 110 5.43 6.72 41.63
C GLY A 110 4.08 6.92 40.92
N GLY A 111 3.57 5.92 40.20
CA GLY A 111 2.27 5.97 39.52
C GLY A 111 2.38 6.03 38.00
N ILE A 112 1.22 6.11 37.33
CA ILE A 112 1.15 6.04 35.86
C ILE A 112 1.68 7.33 35.21
N GLU A 113 1.53 8.48 35.86
CA GLU A 113 2.02 9.77 35.39
C GLU A 113 3.54 9.80 35.31
N GLU A 114 4.25 9.39 36.38
CA GLU A 114 5.72 9.29 36.37
C GLU A 114 6.22 8.20 35.42
N TYR A 115 5.51 7.08 35.28
CA TYR A 115 5.85 6.09 34.26
C TYR A 115 5.75 6.65 32.83
N ARG A 116 4.64 7.32 32.49
CA ARG A 116 4.44 7.93 31.16
C ARG A 116 5.43 9.06 30.88
N LYS A 117 5.73 9.89 31.89
CA LYS A 117 6.79 10.90 31.83
C LYS A 117 8.15 10.26 31.57
N LYS A 118 8.56 9.26 32.36
CA LYS A 118 9.82 8.54 32.16
C LYS A 118 9.91 7.85 30.79
N GLN A 119 8.80 7.36 30.25
CA GLN A 119 8.71 6.83 28.89
C GLN A 119 8.93 7.93 27.83
N ARG A 120 8.24 9.08 27.94
CA ARG A 120 8.49 10.25 27.07
C ARG A 120 9.93 10.71 27.15
N ASP A 121 10.48 10.92 28.35
CA ASP A 121 11.88 11.35 28.55
C ASP A 121 12.88 10.35 27.95
N SER A 122 12.58 9.05 27.99
CA SER A 122 13.41 8.01 27.39
C SER A 122 13.34 7.98 25.86
N ARG A 123 12.15 8.21 25.29
CA ARG A 123 11.98 8.39 23.84
C ARG A 123 12.70 9.65 23.37
N LEU A 124 12.53 10.76 24.09
CA LEU A 124 13.18 12.04 23.80
C LEU A 124 14.71 11.91 23.82
N ARG A 125 15.29 11.21 24.82
CA ARG A 125 16.74 10.94 24.87
C ARG A 125 17.23 10.10 23.68
N LYS A 126 16.48 9.09 23.24
CA LYS A 126 16.82 8.32 22.04
C LYS A 126 16.77 9.19 20.78
N LEU A 127 15.70 9.97 20.64
CA LEU A 127 15.50 10.85 19.50
C LEU A 127 16.60 11.94 19.41
N ARG A 128 17.03 12.51 20.55
CA ARG A 128 18.22 13.38 20.63
C ARG A 128 19.49 12.67 20.17
N PHE A 129 19.72 11.44 20.63
CA PHE A 129 20.91 10.69 20.24
C PHE A 129 20.94 10.36 18.74
N GLU A 130 19.81 9.92 18.17
CA GLU A 130 19.64 9.69 16.73
C GLU A 130 19.86 10.98 15.92
N TYR A 131 19.33 12.09 16.43
CA TYR A 131 19.46 13.42 15.86
C TYR A 131 20.92 13.93 15.85
N ASP A 132 21.57 13.97 17.01
CA ASP A 132 22.94 14.49 17.19
C ASP A 132 23.96 13.61 16.45
N THR A 133 23.81 12.29 16.52
CA THR A 133 24.84 11.34 16.08
C THR A 133 24.73 10.95 14.61
N SER A 134 23.51 10.77 14.09
CA SER A 134 23.27 10.33 12.71
C SER A 134 22.79 11.49 11.83
N ALA A 135 21.66 12.12 12.16
CA ALA A 135 21.04 13.10 11.26
C ALA A 135 21.88 14.37 11.04
N LEU A 136 22.39 14.99 12.11
CA LEU A 136 23.29 16.15 11.99
C LEU A 136 24.69 15.75 11.56
N GLY A 137 25.29 14.73 12.20
CA GLY A 137 26.67 14.30 11.94
C GLY A 137 26.93 13.96 10.49
N GLU A 138 26.09 13.11 9.88
CA GLU A 138 26.21 12.70 8.48
C GLU A 138 26.03 13.88 7.52
N LEU A 139 25.17 14.84 7.86
CA LEU A 139 24.92 16.03 7.05
C LEU A 139 26.08 17.02 7.11
N ASP A 140 26.65 17.25 8.29
CA ASP A 140 27.80 18.12 8.49
C ASP A 140 29.05 17.56 7.80
N ASP A 141 29.28 16.25 7.86
CA ASP A 141 30.36 15.58 7.13
C ASP A 141 30.12 15.59 5.60
N PHE A 142 28.87 15.45 5.15
CA PHE A 142 28.52 15.66 3.74
C PHE A 142 28.82 17.11 3.30
N MET A 143 28.47 18.12 4.10
CA MET A 143 28.76 19.54 3.79
C MET A 143 30.27 19.84 3.77
N ARG A 144 31.08 19.12 4.57
CA ARG A 144 32.55 19.23 4.53
C ARG A 144 33.18 18.55 3.30
N SER A 145 32.47 17.56 2.72
CA SER A 145 32.96 16.74 1.61
C SER A 145 33.27 17.55 0.34
N PRO A 146 34.15 17.05 -0.55
CA PRO A 146 34.36 17.64 -1.87
C PRO A 146 33.07 17.65 -2.72
N LYS A 147 32.20 16.65 -2.55
CA LYS A 147 30.95 16.50 -3.30
C LYS A 147 29.99 17.67 -3.06
N TYR A 148 29.85 18.14 -1.82
CA TYR A 148 29.08 19.34 -1.51
C TYR A 148 29.67 20.60 -2.15
N LYS A 149 31.00 20.73 -2.13
CA LYS A 149 31.69 21.90 -2.73
C LYS A 149 31.46 22.01 -4.23
N SER A 150 31.34 20.89 -4.94
CA SER A 150 31.00 20.83 -6.37
C SER A 150 29.52 21.05 -6.72
N LEU A 151 28.60 21.06 -5.75
CA LEU A 151 27.16 21.27 -6.03
C LEU A 151 26.86 22.68 -6.59
N GLY A 152 25.80 22.78 -7.38
CA GLY A 152 25.22 24.04 -7.83
C GLY A 152 24.66 24.89 -6.69
N LYS A 153 24.37 26.17 -6.98
CA LYS A 153 23.88 27.10 -5.94
C LYS A 153 22.52 26.67 -5.35
N ALA A 154 21.60 26.20 -6.19
CA ALA A 154 20.29 25.72 -5.75
C ALA A 154 20.38 24.44 -4.90
N GLU A 155 21.24 23.48 -5.29
CA GLU A 155 21.45 22.23 -4.54
C GLU A 155 22.08 22.49 -3.15
N LYS A 156 22.97 23.50 -3.04
CA LYS A 156 23.51 23.94 -1.75
C LYS A 156 22.43 24.58 -0.87
N GLU A 157 21.56 25.38 -1.46
CA GLU A 157 20.44 26.02 -0.77
C GLU A 157 19.44 24.98 -0.23
N GLU A 158 19.13 23.92 -0.99
CA GLU A 158 18.32 22.77 -0.53
C GLU A 158 18.97 22.04 0.66
N VAL A 159 20.29 21.79 0.60
CA VAL A 159 21.03 21.13 1.69
C VAL A 159 21.08 22.00 2.95
N GLU A 160 21.24 23.32 2.81
CA GLU A 160 21.15 24.27 3.93
C GLU A 160 19.72 24.38 4.50
N GLU A 161 18.68 24.37 3.65
CA GLU A 161 17.29 24.33 4.12
C GLU A 161 17.00 23.03 4.88
N ARG A 162 17.47 21.90 4.38
CA ARG A 162 17.39 20.60 5.06
C ARG A 162 18.11 20.64 6.41
N LYS A 163 19.30 21.26 6.49
CA LYS A 163 20.00 21.49 7.77
C LYS A 163 19.16 22.34 8.73
N ARG A 164 18.62 23.49 8.29
CA ARG A 164 17.73 24.34 9.11
C ARG A 164 16.42 23.64 9.51
N ALA A 165 15.91 22.71 8.71
CA ALA A 165 14.74 21.90 9.05
C ALA A 165 15.06 20.86 10.14
N ILE A 166 16.24 20.25 10.06
CA ILE A 166 16.79 19.36 11.08
C ILE A 166 17.04 20.16 12.37
N GLU A 167 17.75 21.29 12.33
CA GLU A 167 17.99 22.19 13.47
C GLU A 167 16.70 22.60 14.19
N ARG A 168 15.66 23.04 13.46
CA ARG A 168 14.33 23.35 14.04
C ARG A 168 13.60 22.14 14.63
N MET A 169 13.91 20.91 14.20
CA MET A 169 13.40 19.70 14.84
C MET A 169 14.19 19.40 16.12
N GLY A 170 15.51 19.58 16.10
CA GLY A 170 16.39 19.50 17.27
C GLY A 170 15.96 20.43 18.39
N GLU A 171 15.70 21.70 18.10
CA GLU A 171 15.22 22.70 19.08
C GLU A 171 13.89 22.28 19.73
N LYS A 172 12.95 21.73 18.97
CA LYS A 172 11.66 21.23 19.50
C LYS A 172 11.87 20.04 20.46
N ILE A 173 12.72 19.10 20.04
CA ILE A 173 13.14 17.98 20.88
C ILE A 173 13.90 18.49 22.12
N GLU A 174 14.65 19.59 21.99
CA GLU A 174 15.35 20.25 23.10
C GLU A 174 14.38 20.83 24.14
N HIS A 175 13.34 21.52 23.68
CA HIS A 175 12.24 22.02 24.51
C HIS A 175 11.29 20.93 25.05
N GLY A 176 11.49 19.66 24.66
CA GLY A 176 10.71 18.51 25.15
C GLY A 176 9.45 18.21 24.34
N GLU A 177 9.27 18.85 23.19
CA GLU A 177 8.17 18.57 22.27
C GLU A 177 8.46 17.28 21.48
N MET A 178 7.61 16.27 21.65
CA MET A 178 7.64 15.06 20.82
C MET A 178 6.90 15.33 19.49
N PRO A 179 7.49 14.99 18.33
CA PRO A 179 6.82 15.16 17.04
C PRO A 179 5.50 14.37 16.99
N GLY A 180 4.38 15.07 16.78
CA GLY A 180 3.04 14.47 16.68
C GLY A 180 2.33 14.20 18.02
N GLU A 181 2.92 14.55 19.17
CA GLU A 181 2.25 14.39 20.47
C GLU A 181 1.31 15.57 20.74
N GLY A 182 0.08 15.49 20.20
CA GLY A 182 -0.98 16.45 20.50
C GLY A 182 -1.30 16.50 21.99
N SER A 183 -1.54 17.71 22.53
CA SER A 183 -1.67 17.99 23.96
C SER A 183 -2.51 16.93 24.71
N GLY A 184 -1.83 16.16 25.57
CA GLY A 184 -2.25 14.83 26.06
C GLY A 184 -3.37 14.80 27.10
N ASN A 185 -4.48 15.50 26.85
CA ASN A 185 -5.59 15.70 27.79
C ASN A 185 -6.65 14.57 27.79
N GLY A 186 -6.26 13.33 27.50
CA GLY A 186 -7.19 12.19 27.36
C GLY A 186 -6.68 10.82 27.83
N LEU A 187 -5.50 10.74 28.46
CA LEU A 187 -4.93 9.46 28.89
C LEU A 187 -5.55 8.98 30.20
N SER A 188 -5.92 7.69 30.26
CA SER A 188 -6.55 7.06 31.42
C SER A 188 -5.70 7.15 32.69
N LYS A 189 -6.33 7.36 33.86
CA LYS A 189 -5.63 7.39 35.18
C LYS A 189 -5.07 6.02 35.61
N GLU A 190 -5.32 4.96 34.85
CA GLU A 190 -4.79 3.62 35.09
C GLU A 190 -4.15 3.04 33.82
N PHE A 191 -3.16 2.17 34.03
CA PHE A 191 -2.56 1.36 32.98
C PHE A 191 -3.57 0.31 32.47
N SER A 192 -3.93 0.36 31.20
CA SER A 192 -4.95 -0.53 30.62
C SER A 192 -4.37 -1.81 29.99
N MET A 193 -5.24 -2.80 29.73
CA MET A 193 -4.84 -4.00 28.97
C MET A 193 -4.48 -3.66 27.52
N GLU A 194 -5.17 -2.67 26.93
CA GLU A 194 -4.90 -2.18 25.57
C GLU A 194 -3.52 -1.50 25.49
N GLU A 195 -3.15 -0.70 26.50
CA GLU A 195 -1.80 -0.11 26.60
C GLU A 195 -0.71 -1.20 26.74
N LEU A 196 -0.98 -2.29 27.47
CA LEU A 196 -0.06 -3.43 27.56
C LEU A 196 0.10 -4.14 26.21
N TYR A 197 -0.99 -4.43 25.51
CA TYR A 197 -0.94 -5.07 24.18
C TYR A 197 -0.24 -4.18 23.15
N GLY A 198 -0.50 -2.87 23.16
CA GLY A 198 0.22 -1.91 22.33
C GLY A 198 1.73 -1.84 22.63
N GLN A 199 2.14 -1.93 23.90
CA GLN A 199 3.56 -1.99 24.27
C GLN A 199 4.25 -3.31 23.86
N LEU A 200 3.50 -4.41 23.84
CA LEU A 200 4.00 -5.72 23.40
C LEU A 200 3.88 -5.94 21.89
N ASN A 201 3.31 -4.99 21.14
CA ASN A 201 2.98 -5.10 19.72
C ASN A 201 2.13 -6.36 19.40
N LEU A 202 1.11 -6.60 20.22
CA LEU A 202 0.18 -7.73 20.11
C LEU A 202 -1.22 -7.25 19.71
N ASP A 203 -1.92 -8.05 18.93
CA ASP A 203 -3.33 -7.82 18.58
C ASP A 203 -4.25 -8.11 19.78
N TYR A 204 -4.89 -7.06 20.29
CA TYR A 204 -5.86 -7.13 21.38
C TYR A 204 -7.18 -7.78 20.93
N ASP A 205 -7.64 -7.49 19.71
CA ASP A 205 -8.90 -8.03 19.18
C ASP A 205 -8.82 -9.55 19.00
N LEU A 206 -7.67 -10.09 18.58
CA LEU A 206 -7.44 -11.53 18.45
C LEU A 206 -7.82 -12.31 19.73
N VAL A 207 -7.53 -11.72 20.90
CA VAL A 207 -7.76 -12.34 22.21
C VAL A 207 -9.10 -11.92 22.83
N TYR A 208 -9.48 -10.63 22.74
CA TYR A 208 -10.60 -10.06 23.48
C TYR A 208 -11.86 -9.79 22.66
N ARG A 209 -11.77 -9.61 21.32
CA ARG A 209 -12.95 -9.53 20.45
C ARG A 209 -13.54 -10.93 20.29
N LYS A 210 -14.88 -11.02 20.31
CA LYS A 210 -15.59 -12.29 20.06
C LYS A 210 -15.60 -12.58 18.57
#